data_AF-A0A0E0V015-F1
#
_entry.id   AF-A0A0E0V015-F1
#
_cell.length_a   1.000
_cell.length_b   1.000
_cell.length_c   1.000
_cell.angle_alpha   90.00
_cell.angle_beta   90.00
_cell.angle_gamma   90.00
#
_symmetry.space_group_name_H-M   'P 1'
#
loop_
_entity.id
_entity.type
_entity.pdbx_description
1 polymer ?
#
loop_
_entity_poly.entity_id
_entity_poly.type
_entity_poly.pdbx_seq_one_letter_code
_entity_poly.pdbx_strand_id
1 'polypeptide(L)'
;MIIIEEFKEYVINNKNENFFNEQILYKFPNNYGASVILGPYTYGLELAVISFSNENWDIDYDTPITNDVLGHLDKESLKQALEDIYYLPIK
;
A
#
# COMPACT_ATOMS: atom_id res chain seq x y z
N MET A 1 -9.26 6.06 -7.99
CA MET A 1 -7.91 5.52 -7.62
C MET A 1 -7.45 4.45 -8.62
N ILE A 2 -6.13 4.25 -8.74
CA ILE A 2 -5.53 3.29 -9.69
C ILE A 2 -5.40 1.92 -9.03
N ILE A 3 -5.88 0.86 -9.69
CA ILE A 3 -5.61 -0.53 -9.33
C ILE A 3 -4.62 -1.09 -10.36
N ILE A 4 -3.53 -1.67 -9.88
CA ILE A 4 -2.61 -2.46 -10.70
C ILE A 4 -3.22 -3.85 -10.86
N GLU A 5 -3.58 -4.23 -12.10
CA GLU A 5 -4.34 -5.45 -12.37
C GLU A 5 -3.61 -6.72 -11.93
N GLU A 6 -2.27 -6.73 -12.00
CA GLU A 6 -1.41 -7.81 -11.51
C GLU A 6 -1.58 -8.10 -10.01
N PHE A 7 -1.99 -7.10 -9.22
CA PHE A 7 -2.17 -7.21 -7.78
C PHE A 7 -3.62 -7.12 -7.31
N LYS A 8 -4.57 -7.16 -8.24
CA LYS A 8 -6.00 -6.96 -7.95
C LYS A 8 -6.58 -7.98 -6.97
N GLU A 9 -6.09 -9.22 -6.99
CA GLU A 9 -6.54 -10.28 -6.08
C GLU A 9 -6.13 -10.06 -4.62
N TYR A 10 -5.13 -9.21 -4.38
CA TYR A 10 -4.64 -8.88 -3.03
C TYR A 10 -5.35 -7.68 -2.42
N VAL A 11 -6.29 -7.05 -3.14
CA VAL A 11 -7.06 -5.91 -2.62
C VAL A 11 -8.02 -6.39 -1.54
N ILE A 12 -7.98 -5.74 -0.37
CA ILE A 12 -8.87 -6.03 0.75
C ILE A 12 -9.77 -4.83 1.07
N ASN A 13 -10.94 -5.12 1.64
CA ASN A 13 -11.87 -4.08 2.07
C ASN A 13 -11.28 -3.26 3.21
N ASN A 14 -11.27 -1.94 3.02
CA ASN A 14 -10.91 -1.02 4.07
C ASN A 14 -12.07 -0.90 5.07
N LYS A 15 -11.82 -1.18 6.35
CA LYS A 15 -12.81 -1.03 7.42
C LYS A 15 -13.05 0.45 7.79
N ASN A 16 -12.15 1.35 7.38
CA ASN A 16 -12.18 2.78 7.70
C ASN A 16 -12.34 3.61 6.41
N GLU A 17 -13.55 3.69 5.89
CA GLU A 17 -13.86 4.63 4.81
C GLU A 17 -13.79 6.07 5.35
N ASN A 18 -12.74 6.79 4.97
CA ASN A 18 -12.65 8.23 5.22
C ASN A 18 -13.34 8.96 4.07
N PHE A 19 -14.30 9.84 4.37
CA PHE A 19 -15.05 10.59 3.35
C PHE A 19 -14.16 11.44 2.44
N PHE A 20 -12.99 11.86 2.92
CA PHE A 20 -12.11 12.80 2.22
C PHE A 20 -11.06 12.15 1.34
N ASN A 21 -10.70 10.88 1.57
CA ASN A 21 -9.60 10.22 0.87
C ASN A 21 -10.07 8.88 0.29
N GLU A 22 -9.62 8.56 -0.92
CA GLU A 22 -9.78 7.21 -1.45
C GLU A 22 -8.57 6.37 -1.02
N GLN A 23 -8.79 5.17 -0.45
CA GLN A 23 -7.72 4.27 -0.02
C GLN A 23 -7.95 2.83 -0.50
N ILE A 24 -6.92 2.21 -1.09
CA ILE A 24 -6.85 0.78 -1.39
C ILE A 24 -5.80 0.15 -0.48
N LEU A 25 -6.16 -0.98 0.12
CA LEU A 25 -5.25 -1.82 0.88
C LEU A 25 -4.92 -3.07 0.06
N TYR A 26 -3.64 -3.40 -0.02
CA TYR A 26 -3.12 -4.66 -0.56
C TYR A 26 -2.62 -5.52 0.60
N LYS A 27 -2.96 -6.81 0.63
CA LYS A 27 -2.44 -7.80 1.59
C LYS A 27 -1.74 -8.91 0.83
N PHE A 28 -0.42 -8.98 0.93
CA PHE A 28 0.40 -9.98 0.24
C PHE A 28 0.66 -11.22 1.09
N PRO A 29 1.09 -12.35 0.49
CA PRO A 29 1.33 -13.60 1.20
C PRO A 29 2.52 -13.57 2.19
N ASN A 30 3.39 -12.56 2.09
CA ASN A 30 4.59 -12.41 2.92
C ASN A 30 4.35 -11.60 4.22
N ASN A 31 3.09 -11.46 4.64
CA ASN A 31 2.64 -10.63 5.77
C ASN A 31 2.88 -9.12 5.60
N TYR A 32 3.35 -8.68 4.43
CA TYR A 32 3.39 -7.27 4.05
C TYR A 32 2.18 -6.89 3.18
N GLY A 33 2.10 -5.62 2.89
CA GLY A 33 1.13 -5.05 2.00
C GLY A 33 1.40 -3.58 1.73
N ALA A 34 0.44 -2.94 1.09
CA ALA A 34 0.49 -1.52 0.81
C ALA A 34 -0.82 -0.84 1.21
N SER A 35 -0.70 0.36 1.78
CA SER A 35 -1.79 1.32 1.88
C SER A 35 -1.59 2.38 0.82
N VAL A 36 -2.40 2.35 -0.23
CA VAL A 36 -2.37 3.31 -1.34
C VAL A 36 -3.49 4.32 -1.13
N ILE A 37 -3.17 5.61 -1.08
CA ILE A 37 -4.14 6.66 -0.76
C ILE A 37 -4.02 7.85 -1.71
N LEU A 38 -5.17 8.48 -2.00
CA LEU A 38 -5.27 9.73 -2.74
C LEU A 38 -6.33 10.61 -2.11
N GLY A 39 -5.98 11.87 -1.78
CA GLY A 39 -6.91 12.81 -1.18
C GLY A 39 -6.46 14.27 -1.28
N PRO A 40 -7.27 15.23 -0.81
CA PRO A 40 -6.97 16.66 -0.89
C PRO A 40 -5.76 17.09 -0.04
N TYR A 41 -5.30 16.25 0.89
CA TYR A 41 -4.17 16.53 1.79
C TYR A 41 -3.00 15.54 1.62
N THR A 42 -2.99 14.77 0.53
CA THR A 42 -1.88 13.88 0.17
C THR A 42 -0.93 14.56 -0.80
N TYR A 43 0.32 14.12 -0.87
CA TYR A 43 1.30 14.48 -1.90
C TYR A 43 0.98 13.74 -3.21
N GLY A 44 -0.21 13.96 -3.78
CA GLY A 44 -0.69 13.16 -4.91
C GLY A 44 -1.01 11.72 -4.49
N LEU A 45 -0.69 10.74 -5.35
CA LEU A 45 -0.88 9.33 -5.00
C LEU A 45 0.25 8.90 -4.06
N GLU A 46 -0.13 8.38 -2.90
CA GLU A 46 0.80 7.94 -1.87
C GLU A 46 0.72 6.43 -1.64
N LEU A 47 1.85 5.84 -1.25
CA LEU A 47 1.95 4.47 -0.78
C LEU A 47 2.73 4.42 0.54
N ALA A 48 2.13 3.78 1.55
CA ALA A 48 2.83 3.35 2.75
C ALA A 48 2.98 1.83 2.73
N VAL A 49 4.16 1.31 3.10
CA VAL A 49 4.31 -0.12 3.37
C VAL A 49 3.58 -0.44 4.67
N ILE A 50 2.80 -1.51 4.68
CA ILE A 50 2.09 -1.99 5.86
C ILE A 50 2.47 -3.44 6.13
N SER A 51 2.32 -3.85 7.38
CA SER A 51 2.47 -5.26 7.76
C SER A 51 1.26 -5.74 8.53
N PHE A 52 0.95 -7.03 8.40
CA PHE A 52 -0.24 -7.64 8.97
C PHE A 52 0.11 -8.49 10.19
N SER A 53 -0.59 -8.23 11.29
CA SER A 53 -0.65 -9.09 12.47
C SER A 53 -2.07 -9.67 12.59
N ASN A 54 -2.26 -10.89 12.08
CA ASN A 54 -3.58 -11.51 11.89
C ASN A 54 -4.49 -10.70 10.94
N GLU A 55 -5.54 -10.08 11.50
CA GLU A 55 -6.54 -9.26 10.82
C GLU A 55 -6.27 -7.76 10.95
N ASN A 56 -5.27 -7.37 11.76
CA ASN A 56 -4.86 -5.98 11.94
C ASN A 56 -3.64 -5.68 11.06
N TRP A 57 -3.47 -4.41 10.73
CA TRP A 57 -2.31 -3.94 10.00
C TRP A 57 -1.80 -2.63 10.60
N ASP A 58 -0.49 -2.43 10.49
CA ASP A 58 0.20 -1.22 10.92
C ASP A 58 1.17 -0.79 9.81
N ILE A 59 1.45 0.52 9.74
CA ILE A 59 2.50 1.04 8.84
C ILE A 59 3.84 0.49 9.31
N ASP A 60 4.65 0.06 8.35
CA ASP A 60 5.98 -0.45 8.60
C ASP A 60 7.04 0.46 8.00
N TYR A 61 7.84 1.06 8.89
CA TYR A 61 8.94 1.94 8.53
C TYR A 61 10.29 1.22 8.46
N ASP A 62 10.36 -0.06 8.85
CA ASP A 62 11.60 -0.85 8.88
C ASP A 62 11.72 -1.73 7.63
N THR A 63 11.56 -1.13 6.45
CA THR A 63 11.65 -1.84 5.17
C THR A 63 12.74 -1.22 4.28
N PRO A 64 13.41 -2.02 3.43
CA PRO A 64 14.41 -1.49 2.49
C PRO A 64 13.79 -0.65 1.36
N ILE A 65 12.46 -0.61 1.25
CA ILE A 65 11.72 0.10 0.20
C ILE A 65 11.57 1.57 0.57
N THR A 66 11.13 1.84 1.80
CA THR A 66 10.97 3.17 2.35
C THR A 66 10.89 3.11 3.87
N ASN A 67 11.41 4.15 4.52
CA ASN A 67 11.24 4.42 5.93
C ASN A 67 10.22 5.55 6.20
N ASP A 68 9.48 5.95 5.17
CA ASP A 68 8.41 6.96 5.19
C ASP A 68 7.35 6.60 4.11
N VAL A 69 6.46 7.52 3.75
CA VAL A 69 5.53 7.38 2.63
C VAL A 69 6.19 7.70 1.29
N LEU A 70 5.88 6.89 0.27
CA LEU A 70 6.19 7.24 -1.12
C LEU A 70 5.08 8.15 -1.65
N GLY A 71 5.42 9.35 -2.11
CA GLY A 71 4.45 10.32 -2.65
C GLY A 71 4.61 10.55 -4.16
N HIS A 72 3.63 11.25 -4.74
CA HIS A 72 3.58 11.63 -6.15
C HIS A 72 3.72 10.46 -7.14
N LEU A 73 3.21 9.28 -6.76
CA LEU A 73 3.29 8.10 -7.59
C LEU A 73 2.41 8.23 -8.84
N ASP A 74 2.94 7.73 -9.95
CA ASP A 74 2.17 7.40 -11.15
C ASP A 74 1.91 5.88 -11.21
N LYS A 75 1.35 5.41 -12.32
CA LYS A 75 1.01 3.99 -12.48
C LYS A 75 2.24 3.08 -12.45
N GLU A 76 3.34 3.47 -13.09
CA GLU A 76 4.53 2.63 -13.22
C GLU A 76 5.30 2.57 -11.90
N SER A 77 5.49 3.72 -11.24
CA SER A 77 6.11 3.80 -9.92
C SER A 77 5.27 3.13 -8.82
N LEU A 78 3.93 3.23 -8.89
CA LEU A 78 3.05 2.44 -8.02
C LEU A 78 3.24 0.94 -8.24
N LYS A 79 3.25 0.48 -9.51
CA LYS A 79 3.46 -0.93 -9.83
C LYS A 79 4.79 -1.43 -9.29
N GLN A 80 5.89 -0.69 -9.51
CA GLN A 80 7.20 -1.06 -9.00
C GLN A 80 7.21 -1.17 -7.48
N ALA A 81 6.63 -0.21 -6.77
CA ALA A 81 6.55 -0.26 -5.31
C ALA A 81 5.75 -1.48 -4.81
N LEU A 82 4.64 -1.84 -5.48
CA LEU A 82 3.88 -3.04 -5.14
C LEU A 82 4.66 -4.32 -5.40
N GLU A 83 5.41 -4.39 -6.51
CA GLU A 83 6.32 -5.51 -6.82
C GLU A 83 7.41 -5.65 -5.76
N ASP A 84 8.05 -4.54 -5.36
CA ASP A 84 9.11 -4.55 -4.35
C ASP A 84 8.60 -5.08 -3.00
N ILE A 85 7.40 -4.66 -2.57
CA ILE A 85 6.78 -5.16 -1.33
C ILE A 85 6.42 -6.64 -1.46
N TYR A 86 5.88 -7.06 -2.60
CA TYR A 86 5.50 -8.45 -2.85
C TYR A 86 6.69 -9.41 -2.73
N TYR A 87 7.88 -8.98 -3.17
CA TYR A 87 9.11 -9.79 -3.12
C TYR A 87 9.92 -9.65 -1.81
N LEU A 88 9.45 -8.88 -0.83
CA LEU A 88 10.09 -8.87 0.49
C LEU A 88 10.07 -10.26 1.13
N PRO A 89 11.12 -10.63 1.90
CA PRO A 89 11.07 -11.82 2.74
C PRO A 89 9.84 -11.81 3.65
N ILE A 90 9.32 -13.00 3.99
CA ILE A 90 8.19 -13.13 4.92
C ILE A 90 8.50 -12.39 6.23
N LYS A 91 7.56 -11.56 6.69
CA LYS A 91 7.63 -10.93 8.01
C LYS A 91 7.30 -11.88 9.14
#